data_AF-A0AAU1X134-F1
#
_entry.id   AF-A0AAU1X134-F1
#
_cell.length_a   1.000
_cell.length_b   1.000
_cell.length_c   1.000
_cell.angle_alpha   90.00
_cell.angle_beta   90.00
_cell.angle_gamma   90.00
#
_symmetry.space_group_name_H-M   'P 1'
#
loop_
_entity.id
_entity.type
_entity.pdbx_description
1 polymer ?
#
loop_
_entity_poly.entity_id
_entity_poly.type
_entity_poly.pdbx_seq_one_letter_code
_entity_poly.pdbx_strand_id
1 'polypeptide(L)'
;MADHQEAHVTLPSDPASVSAARRHVAGALTEWGLPDDTDTAETMRLIVSELATNAILHTFGQSPTFTVRLVLDRDEVLRLGVTDSHPRWPRRLPAAVQQDNGRGLAIIRSLVKESGGRFGVTATEDGGKTVWVVLPCAAAVVS
;
A
#
# COMPACT_ATOMS: atom_id res chain seq x y z
N MET A 1 4.32 23.33 -9.88
CA MET A 1 3.92 22.17 -10.69
C MET A 1 4.69 20.99 -10.12
N ALA A 2 4.05 20.12 -9.35
CA ALA A 2 4.74 18.93 -8.86
C ALA A 2 5.03 18.02 -10.06
N ASP A 3 6.29 17.63 -10.25
CA ASP A 3 6.68 16.66 -11.26
C ASP A 3 6.10 15.29 -10.92
N HIS A 4 5.96 14.42 -11.92
CA HIS A 4 5.64 13.01 -11.67
C HIS A 4 6.77 12.38 -10.84
N GLN A 5 6.45 11.89 -9.64
CA GLN A 5 7.43 11.25 -8.76
C GLN A 5 7.07 9.78 -8.56
N GLU A 6 8.09 8.93 -8.56
CA GLU A 6 7.95 7.48 -8.38
C GLU A 6 9.05 6.94 -7.47
N ALA A 7 8.66 6.00 -6.60
CA ALA A 7 9.58 5.23 -5.77
C ALA A 7 9.11 3.78 -5.72
N HIS A 8 10.05 2.83 -5.69
CA HIS A 8 9.72 1.43 -5.48
C HIS A 8 10.80 0.69 -4.71
N VAL A 9 10.42 -0.40 -4.05
CA VAL A 9 11.33 -1.33 -3.39
C VAL A 9 10.80 -2.75 -3.50
N THR A 10 11.69 -3.68 -3.84
CA THR A 10 11.40 -5.12 -3.74
C THR A 10 12.00 -5.65 -2.44
N LEU A 11 11.18 -6.33 -1.65
CA LEU A 11 11.54 -6.85 -0.34
C LEU A 11 11.29 -8.36 -0.27
N PRO A 12 12.06 -9.11 0.53
CA PRO A 12 11.76 -10.52 0.78
C PRO A 12 10.44 -10.65 1.54
N SER A 13 9.72 -11.76 1.36
CA SER A 13 8.49 -12.09 2.09
C SER A 13 8.78 -12.54 3.53
N ASP A 14 9.36 -11.64 4.31
CA ASP A 14 9.76 -11.81 5.70
C ASP A 14 9.03 -10.79 6.59
N PRO A 15 8.59 -11.14 7.82
CA PRO A 15 7.96 -10.19 8.74
C PRO A 15 8.75 -8.89 8.97
N ALA A 16 10.09 -8.92 8.94
CA ALA A 16 10.94 -7.73 9.06
C ALA A 16 10.76 -6.74 7.89
N SER A 17 10.34 -7.23 6.72
CA SER A 17 10.08 -6.42 5.53
C SER A 17 8.89 -5.48 5.69
N VAL A 18 7.95 -5.74 6.62
CA VAL A 18 6.83 -4.82 6.88
C VAL A 18 7.36 -3.47 7.39
N SER A 19 8.32 -3.50 8.33
CA SER A 19 8.97 -2.30 8.83
C SER A 19 9.81 -1.60 7.77
N ALA A 20 10.47 -2.37 6.88
CA ALA A 20 11.23 -1.80 5.76
C ALA A 20 10.31 -1.11 4.74
N ALA A 21 9.17 -1.72 4.41
CA ALA A 21 8.15 -1.14 3.53
C ALA A 21 7.60 0.18 4.07
N ARG A 22 7.25 0.24 5.37
CA ARG A 22 6.83 1.48 6.03
C ARG A 22 7.87 2.58 5.92
N ARG A 23 9.14 2.28 6.21
CA ARG A 23 10.23 3.27 6.15
C ARG A 23 10.45 3.77 4.72
N HIS A 24 10.37 2.89 3.73
CA HIS A 24 10.49 3.28 2.33
C HIS A 24 9.37 4.24 1.91
N VAL A 25 8.12 3.93 2.28
CA VAL A 25 6.96 4.82 2.04
C VAL A 25 7.16 6.17 2.73
N ALA A 26 7.49 6.19 4.03
CA ALA A 26 7.70 7.42 4.79
C ALA A 26 8.81 8.30 4.19
N GLY A 27 9.93 7.69 3.81
CA GLY A 27 11.05 8.39 3.17
C GLY A 27 10.66 9.01 1.84
N ALA A 28 10.01 8.25 0.96
CA ALA A 28 9.55 8.75 -0.33
C ALA A 28 8.55 9.91 -0.18
N LEU A 29 7.58 9.80 0.73
CA LEU A 29 6.61 10.87 0.99
C LEU A 29 7.28 12.14 1.53
N THR A 30 8.22 11.98 2.47
CA THR A 30 8.99 13.12 3.01
C THR A 30 9.80 13.83 1.92
N GLU A 31 10.47 13.07 1.04
CA GLU A 31 11.20 13.61 -0.11
C GLU A 31 10.29 14.35 -1.11
N TRP A 32 9.01 13.99 -1.16
CA TRP A 32 8.00 14.61 -2.02
C TRP A 32 7.25 15.76 -1.34
N GLY A 33 7.68 16.17 -0.13
CA GLY A 33 7.07 17.28 0.60
C GLY A 33 5.82 16.92 1.39
N LEU A 34 5.60 15.62 1.66
CA LEU A 34 4.52 15.10 2.51
C LEU A 34 5.14 14.56 3.81
N PRO A 35 5.34 15.43 4.82
CA PRO A 35 5.95 15.02 6.08
C PRO A 35 5.09 14.00 6.84
N ASP A 36 5.76 13.28 7.75
CA ASP A 36 5.22 12.14 8.50
C ASP A 36 4.02 12.46 9.39
N ASP A 37 3.77 13.73 9.70
CA ASP A 37 2.68 14.23 10.54
C ASP A 37 1.40 14.53 9.74
N THR A 38 1.42 14.39 8.42
CA THR A 38 0.21 14.54 7.61
C THR A 38 -0.70 13.31 7.70
N ASP A 39 -2.02 13.53 7.71
CA ASP A 39 -3.02 12.45 7.69
C ASP A 39 -2.81 11.50 6.48
N THR A 40 -2.37 12.05 5.35
CA THR A 40 -2.06 11.27 4.14
C THR A 40 -0.88 10.34 4.36
N ALA A 41 0.22 10.83 4.97
CA ALA A 41 1.39 10.01 5.26
C ALA A 41 1.11 8.94 6.32
N GLU A 42 0.36 9.26 7.37
CA GLU A 42 -0.09 8.26 8.35
C GLU A 42 -0.95 7.17 7.69
N THR A 43 -1.94 7.58 6.89
CA THR A 43 -2.82 6.64 6.17
C THR A 43 -2.03 5.72 5.25
N MET A 44 -1.07 6.25 4.49
CA MET A 44 -0.23 5.44 3.59
C MET A 44 0.67 4.46 4.34
N ARG A 45 1.22 4.84 5.50
CA ARG A 45 2.02 3.94 6.36
C ARG A 45 1.19 2.80 6.93
N LEU A 46 -0.07 3.06 7.28
CA LEU A 46 -0.98 2.03 7.74
C LEU A 46 -1.36 1.08 6.60
N ILE A 47 -1.74 1.62 5.44
CA ILE A 47 -2.10 0.82 4.26
C ILE A 47 -0.94 -0.06 3.81
N VAL A 48 0.29 0.47 3.69
CA VAL A 48 1.43 -0.36 3.27
C VAL A 48 1.74 -1.47 4.29
N SER A 49 1.53 -1.22 5.59
CA SER A 49 1.72 -2.26 6.61
C SER A 49 0.75 -3.42 6.42
N GLU A 50 -0.52 -3.13 6.20
CA GLU A 50 -1.55 -4.14 5.97
C GLU A 50 -1.34 -4.87 4.64
N LEU A 51 -0.97 -4.16 3.58
CA LEU A 51 -0.70 -4.77 2.28
C LEU A 51 0.55 -5.65 2.29
N ALA A 52 1.65 -5.20 2.90
CA ALA A 52 2.87 -6.01 3.06
C ALA A 52 2.60 -7.25 3.93
N THR A 53 1.88 -7.10 5.03
CA THR A 53 1.47 -8.22 5.88
C THR A 53 0.63 -9.23 5.09
N ASN A 54 -0.29 -8.76 4.26
CA ASN A 54 -1.08 -9.64 3.38
C ASN A 54 -0.21 -10.37 2.34
N ALA A 55 0.75 -9.67 1.72
CA ALA A 55 1.68 -10.28 0.76
C ALA A 55 2.58 -11.34 1.41
N ILE A 56 2.92 -11.20 2.69
CA ILE A 56 3.71 -12.20 3.43
C ILE A 56 2.84 -13.38 3.87
N LEU A 57 1.71 -13.12 4.54
CA LEU A 57 0.90 -14.17 5.16
C LEU A 57 0.03 -14.96 4.18
N HIS A 58 -0.45 -14.32 3.11
CA HIS A 58 -1.43 -14.94 2.20
C HIS A 58 -0.83 -15.51 0.92
N THR A 59 0.50 -15.45 0.77
CA THR A 59 1.22 -16.14 -0.31
C THR A 59 1.70 -17.53 0.09
N PHE A 60 1.57 -17.92 1.37
CA PHE A 60 1.98 -19.22 1.90
C PHE A 60 3.42 -19.60 1.53
N GLY A 61 4.32 -18.59 1.46
CA GLY A 61 5.72 -18.78 1.05
C GLY A 61 5.94 -19.00 -0.45
N GLN A 62 4.90 -18.93 -1.28
CA GLN A 62 5.00 -19.14 -2.72
C GLN A 62 5.46 -17.88 -3.47
N SER A 63 5.35 -16.70 -2.85
CA SER A 63 5.98 -15.49 -3.35
C SER A 63 7.22 -15.18 -2.51
N PRO A 64 8.45 -15.36 -3.04
CA PRO A 64 9.67 -15.12 -2.27
C PRO A 64 9.90 -13.64 -1.96
N THR A 65 9.34 -12.76 -2.77
CA THR A 65 9.42 -11.31 -2.63
C THR A 65 8.05 -10.65 -2.87
N PHE A 66 7.96 -9.37 -2.50
CA PHE A 66 6.91 -8.46 -2.92
C PHE A 66 7.51 -7.11 -3.27
N THR A 67 6.85 -6.35 -4.16
CA THR A 67 7.28 -5.02 -4.58
C THR A 67 6.29 -3.98 -4.08
N VAL A 68 6.78 -2.97 -3.38
CA VAL A 68 6.01 -1.76 -3.05
C VAL A 68 6.33 -0.70 -4.09
N ARG A 69 5.31 -0.06 -4.64
CA ARG A 69 5.45 1.04 -5.60
C ARG A 69 4.60 2.23 -5.16
N LEU A 70 5.19 3.41 -5.16
CA LEU A 70 4.54 4.69 -4.90
C LEU A 70 4.64 5.56 -6.15
N VAL A 71 3.55 6.26 -6.46
CA VAL A 71 3.51 7.24 -7.54
C VAL A 71 2.75 8.45 -7.06
N LEU A 72 3.35 9.64 -7.13
CA LEU A 72 2.67 10.92 -7.01
C LEU A 72 2.50 11.51 -8.40
N ASP A 73 1.25 11.64 -8.83
CA ASP A 73 0.89 12.20 -10.13
C ASP A 73 0.71 13.72 -10.06
N ARG A 74 0.71 14.38 -11.22
CA ARG A 74 0.58 15.83 -11.35
C ARG A 74 -0.75 16.39 -10.84
N ASP A 75 -1.78 15.56 -10.81
CA ASP A 75 -3.12 15.90 -10.30
C ASP A 75 -3.24 15.76 -8.78
N GLU A 76 -2.10 15.76 -8.06
CA GLU A 76 -2.04 15.52 -6.62
C GLU A 76 -2.72 14.19 -6.25
N VAL A 77 -2.42 13.14 -7.01
CA VAL A 77 -2.96 11.81 -6.77
C VAL A 77 -1.83 10.90 -6.35
N LEU A 78 -1.92 10.38 -5.13
CA LEU A 78 -0.94 9.47 -4.57
C LEU A 78 -1.42 8.03 -4.70
N ARG A 79 -0.64 7.22 -5.41
CA ARG A 79 -0.91 5.79 -5.63
C ARG A 79 0.10 4.95 -4.86
N LEU A 80 -0.37 3.93 -4.16
CA LEU A 80 0.45 2.94 -3.49
C LEU A 80 -0.01 1.55 -3.96
N GLY A 81 0.93 0.76 -4.47
CA GLY A 81 0.70 -0.61 -4.92
C GLY A 81 1.65 -1.58 -4.22
N VAL A 82 1.14 -2.76 -3.87
CA VAL A 82 1.94 -3.90 -3.42
C VAL A 82 1.70 -5.06 -4.38
N THR A 83 2.77 -5.51 -5.02
CA THR A 83 2.76 -6.58 -6.01
C THR A 83 3.42 -7.83 -5.44
N ASP A 84 2.78 -8.98 -5.56
CA ASP A 84 3.34 -10.29 -5.25
C ASP A 84 3.07 -11.27 -6.38
N SER A 85 3.86 -12.35 -6.46
CA SER A 85 3.81 -13.34 -7.55
C SER A 85 2.70 -14.39 -7.37
N HIS A 86 1.87 -14.30 -6.32
CA HIS A 86 0.83 -15.29 -6.06
C HIS A 86 -0.53 -14.86 -6.67
N PRO A 87 -1.16 -15.69 -7.52
CA PRO A 87 -2.43 -15.35 -8.19
C PRO A 87 -3.63 -15.23 -7.26
N ARG A 88 -3.49 -15.61 -5.98
CA ARG A 88 -4.62 -15.65 -5.05
C ARG A 88 -5.11 -14.23 -4.73
N TRP A 89 -6.35 -13.94 -5.12
CA TRP A 89 -6.98 -12.68 -4.81
C TRP A 89 -7.21 -12.51 -3.30
N PRO A 90 -7.07 -11.27 -2.77
CA PRO A 90 -7.41 -10.98 -1.38
C PRO A 90 -8.90 -11.25 -1.16
N ARG A 91 -9.25 -12.38 -0.53
CA ARG A 91 -10.64 -12.70 -0.17
C ARG A 91 -10.99 -12.01 1.15
N ARG A 92 -12.15 -11.36 1.20
CA ARG A 92 -12.79 -11.05 2.50
C ARG A 92 -12.99 -12.38 3.23
N LEU A 93 -12.37 -12.52 4.40
CA LEU A 93 -12.68 -13.63 5.28
C LEU A 93 -14.05 -13.37 5.95
N PRO A 94 -14.92 -14.38 6.09
CA PRO A 94 -16.18 -14.25 6.82
C PRO A 94 -15.94 -13.78 8.26
N ALA A 95 -16.95 -13.12 8.85
CA ALA A 95 -16.77 -12.42 10.11
C ALA A 95 -16.28 -13.30 11.28
N ALA A 96 -16.62 -14.60 11.24
CA ALA A 96 -16.24 -15.61 12.22
C ALA A 96 -14.73 -15.96 12.21
N VAL A 97 -13.99 -15.63 11.15
CA VAL A 97 -12.54 -15.90 11.01
C VAL A 97 -11.70 -14.62 11.21
N GLN A 98 -12.36 -13.49 11.50
CA GLN A 98 -11.71 -12.17 11.66
C GLN A 98 -10.99 -11.95 13.00
N GLN A 99 -10.87 -12.99 13.84
CA GLN A 99 -10.30 -12.82 15.18
C GLN A 99 -8.84 -12.35 15.10
N ASP A 100 -8.05 -12.77 14.09
CA ASP A 100 -6.65 -12.30 13.94
C ASP A 100 -6.21 -11.90 12.51
N ASN A 101 -6.73 -12.49 11.42
CA ASN A 101 -6.13 -12.33 10.06
C ASN A 101 -7.03 -11.66 8.99
N GLY A 102 -8.19 -11.12 9.37
CA GLY A 102 -9.22 -10.66 8.41
C GLY A 102 -9.47 -9.16 8.33
N ARG A 103 -8.86 -8.37 9.23
CA ARG A 103 -9.18 -6.94 9.39
C ARG A 103 -8.46 -6.03 8.39
N GLY A 104 -7.32 -6.43 7.86
CA GLY A 104 -6.48 -5.56 7.03
C GLY A 104 -7.22 -4.96 5.82
N LEU A 105 -7.97 -5.77 5.08
CA LEU A 105 -8.79 -5.27 3.96
C LEU A 105 -9.97 -4.39 4.41
N ALA A 106 -10.50 -4.58 5.61
CA ALA A 106 -11.56 -3.74 6.15
C ALA A 106 -11.01 -2.36 6.56
N ILE A 107 -9.84 -2.34 7.21
CA ILE A 107 -9.11 -1.13 7.59
C ILE A 107 -8.74 -0.34 6.32
N ILE A 108 -8.10 -0.98 5.34
CA ILE A 108 -7.74 -0.33 4.06
C ILE A 108 -8.99 0.29 3.40
N ARG A 109 -10.11 -0.43 3.36
CA ARG A 109 -11.35 0.10 2.77
C ARG A 109 -11.94 1.28 3.54
N SER A 110 -11.85 1.28 4.87
CA SER A 110 -12.32 2.42 5.69
C SER A 110 -11.49 3.65 5.41
N LEU A 111 -10.16 3.52 5.52
CA LEU A 111 -9.20 4.59 5.28
C LEU A 111 -9.35 5.17 3.87
N VAL A 112 -9.38 4.30 2.86
CA VAL A 112 -9.56 4.73 1.47
C VAL A 112 -10.88 5.46 1.27
N LYS A 113 -11.96 5.01 1.91
CA LYS A 113 -13.26 5.69 1.82
C LYS A 113 -13.24 7.05 2.52
N GLU A 114 -12.66 7.13 3.71
CA GLU A 114 -12.54 8.35 4.51
C GLU A 114 -11.70 9.40 3.78
N SER A 115 -10.62 9.00 3.12
CA SER A 115 -9.80 9.87 2.28
C SER A 115 -10.38 10.16 0.89
N GLY A 116 -11.57 9.65 0.54
CA GLY A 116 -12.17 9.87 -0.80
C GLY A 116 -11.43 9.17 -1.95
N GLY A 117 -10.64 8.14 -1.64
CA GLY A 117 -9.81 7.40 -2.58
C GLY A 117 -10.49 6.19 -3.23
N ARG A 118 -9.68 5.40 -3.93
CA ARG A 118 -10.05 4.13 -4.56
C ARG A 118 -9.09 3.02 -4.18
N PHE A 119 -9.60 1.80 -4.12
CA PHE A 119 -8.83 0.59 -3.85
C PHE A 119 -9.21 -0.47 -4.89
N GLY A 120 -8.22 -1.26 -5.32
CA GLY A 120 -8.45 -2.32 -6.28
C GLY A 120 -7.37 -3.40 -6.23
N VAL A 121 -7.59 -4.42 -7.05
CA VAL A 121 -6.65 -5.52 -7.28
C VAL A 121 -6.60 -5.75 -8.79
N THR A 122 -5.40 -5.81 -9.33
CA THR A 122 -5.14 -6.09 -10.75
C THR A 122 -4.20 -7.27 -10.87
N ALA A 123 -4.46 -8.19 -11.79
CA ALA A 123 -3.52 -9.27 -12.10
C ALA A 123 -2.28 -8.69 -12.80
N THR A 124 -1.11 -9.29 -12.57
CA THR A 124 0.08 -9.01 -13.37
C THR A 124 0.17 -9.99 -14.54
N GLU A 125 0.90 -9.61 -15.59
CA GLU A 125 1.12 -10.48 -16.76
C GLU A 125 1.79 -11.80 -16.39
N ASP A 126 2.67 -11.78 -15.38
CA ASP A 126 3.40 -12.94 -14.87
C ASP A 126 2.58 -13.85 -13.92
N GLY A 127 1.27 -13.65 -13.82
CA GLY A 127 0.37 -14.47 -12.98
C GLY A 127 0.35 -14.10 -11.50
N GLY A 128 0.98 -12.99 -11.13
CA GLY A 128 0.86 -12.38 -9.80
C GLY A 128 -0.32 -11.42 -9.71
N LYS A 129 -0.29 -10.56 -8.69
CA LYS A 129 -1.28 -9.51 -8.49
C LYS A 129 -0.65 -8.28 -7.88
N THR A 130 -1.27 -7.12 -8.15
CA THR A 130 -1.02 -5.87 -7.46
C THR A 130 -2.28 -5.48 -6.71
N VAL A 131 -2.16 -5.34 -5.39
CA VAL A 131 -3.18 -4.70 -4.57
C VAL A 131 -2.81 -3.23 -4.42
N TRP A 132 -3.71 -2.32 -4.79
CA TRP A 132 -3.39 -0.91 -4.87
C TRP A 132 -4.45 -0.03 -4.23
N VAL A 133 -4.01 1.14 -3.78
CA VAL A 133 -4.85 2.26 -3.36
C VAL A 133 -4.45 3.51 -4.11
N VAL A 134 -5.41 4.41 -4.26
CA VAL A 134 -5.26 5.74 -4.83
C VAL A 134 -5.94 6.71 -3.88
N LEU A 135 -5.19 7.62 -3.28
CA LEU A 135 -5.73 8.66 -2.42
C LEU A 135 -5.49 10.04 -3.07
N PRO A 136 -6.40 11.00 -2.87
CA PRO A 136 -6.05 12.39 -3.12
C PRO A 136 -4.92 12.80 -2.17
N CYS A 137 -3.91 13.46 -2.71
CA CYS A 137 -2.86 14.09 -1.96
C CYS A 137 -3.39 15.46 -1.55
N ALA A 138 -3.76 15.62 -0.28
CA ALA A 138 -3.94 16.96 0.26
C ALA A 138 -2.53 17.53 0.44
N ALA A 139 -1.95 18.10 -0.61
CA ALA A 139 -0.78 18.94 -0.45
C ALA A 139 -1.22 20.06 0.50
N ALA A 140 -0.65 20.09 1.71
CA ALA A 140 -0.81 21.25 2.56
C ALA A 140 -0.31 22.43 1.73
N VAL A 141 -1.22 23.33 1.37
CA VAL A 141 -0.86 24.58 0.72
C VAL A 141 0.11 25.27 1.67
N VAL A 142 1.40 25.19 1.37
CA VAL A 142 2.41 25.95 2.09
C VAL A 142 2.21 27.40 1.64
N SER A 143 1.46 28.16 2.44
CA SER A 143 1.35 29.62 2.32
C SER A 143 2.69 30.29 2.58
#